data_AF-A0A4Q2YN62-F1
#
_entry.id   AF-A0A4Q2YN62-F1
#
_cell.length_a   1.000
_cell.length_b   1.000
_cell.length_c   1.000
_cell.angle_alpha   90.00
_cell.angle_beta   90.00
_cell.angle_gamma   90.00
#
_symmetry.space_group_name_H-M   'P 1'
#
loop_
_entity.id
_entity.type
_entity.pdbx_description
1 polymer ?
#
loop_
_entity_poly.entity_id
_entity_poly.type
_entity_poly.pdbx_seq_one_letter_code
_entity_poly.pdbx_strand_id
1 'polypeptide(L)'
;QEPNLCLLVDDDKDDRADRMEIIMHGFDTHDTHHAISAYSADASGAFYLCEGRFLHSQVETPYGPRRMNDGGVWRFDPKSYRLERYSQADYNNPWGVAFNYWEQCHISDASSGENWWGTPVSAKMPYGIELPMIQPFVPKRSRPTSGSEFVASRHFPDAQQGDFMICNSIGFLGISFATPSDDGTGFKGKANGDLLSSTDPNFRPVDLEFAPDGSLYFLDWHNPLIGHMQHNARDPNRDHDHGRIYRITYPSRPLVTPAKVDGASVAELLENLKLPEYRTRYRSRRELREHPASEVLPAVKTWVAALDKNDRAYEHHLCEALWATWAQNQPDLELLKQCLTAQ
;
A
#
# COMPACT_ATOMS: atom_id res chain seq x y z
N GLN A 1 3.89 -2.86 -16.49
CA GLN A 1 3.70 -4.18 -17.14
C GLN A 1 5.07 -4.77 -17.36
N GLU A 2 5.37 -5.89 -16.71
CA GLU A 2 6.68 -6.55 -16.87
C GLU A 2 7.05 -6.75 -18.35
N PRO A 3 8.32 -6.53 -18.71
CA PRO A 3 9.49 -6.29 -17.84
C PRO A 3 9.66 -4.81 -17.41
N ASN A 4 8.64 -3.97 -17.63
CA ASN A 4 8.72 -2.52 -17.48
C ASN A 4 7.86 -1.99 -16.32
N LEU A 5 8.42 -1.04 -15.58
CA LEU A 5 7.64 -0.05 -14.84
C LEU A 5 7.36 1.11 -15.79
N CYS A 6 6.09 1.38 -16.06
CA CYS A 6 5.68 2.43 -16.99
C CYS A 6 4.89 3.53 -16.27
N LEU A 7 5.11 4.77 -16.69
CA LEU A 7 4.24 5.89 -16.40
C LEU A 7 3.26 6.07 -17.57
N LEU A 8 1.97 6.04 -17.28
CA LEU A 8 0.92 6.39 -18.22
C LEU A 8 0.61 7.88 -18.04
N VAL A 9 0.69 8.66 -19.11
CA VAL A 9 0.48 10.10 -19.07
C VAL A 9 -0.75 10.48 -19.88
N ASP A 10 -1.63 11.23 -19.24
CA ASP A 10 -2.80 11.88 -19.81
C ASP A 10 -2.49 13.38 -19.87
N ASP A 11 -2.18 13.89 -21.07
CA ASP A 11 -1.82 15.29 -21.28
C ASP A 11 -3.04 16.21 -21.34
N ASP A 12 -4.14 15.71 -21.90
CA ASP A 12 -5.34 16.50 -22.16
C ASP A 12 -6.41 16.39 -21.08
N LYS A 13 -6.18 15.54 -20.08
CA LYS A 13 -6.99 15.30 -18.89
C LYS A 13 -8.36 14.72 -19.23
N ASP A 14 -8.44 13.84 -20.23
CA ASP A 14 -9.67 13.13 -20.62
C ASP A 14 -9.87 11.79 -19.89
N ASP A 15 -9.02 11.50 -18.89
CA ASP A 15 -8.94 10.25 -18.14
C ASP A 15 -8.46 9.05 -18.99
N ARG A 16 -7.75 9.31 -20.09
CA ARG A 16 -7.10 8.29 -20.93
C ARG A 16 -5.63 8.61 -21.13
N ALA A 17 -4.81 7.57 -21.17
CA ALA A 17 -3.38 7.76 -21.39
C ALA A 17 -3.09 8.04 -22.88
N ASP A 18 -2.46 9.18 -23.16
CA ASP A 18 -1.96 9.57 -24.48
C ASP A 18 -0.63 8.91 -24.82
N ARG A 19 0.22 8.73 -23.80
CA ARG A 19 1.51 8.07 -23.94
C ARG A 19 1.88 7.21 -22.75
N MET A 20 2.84 6.34 -23.01
CA MET A 20 3.45 5.47 -22.02
C MET A 20 4.96 5.69 -22.03
N GLU A 21 5.52 6.03 -20.87
CA GLU A 21 6.95 6.22 -20.68
C GLU A 21 7.51 5.06 -19.84
N ILE A 22 8.59 4.44 -20.29
CA ILE A 22 9.28 3.40 -19.52
C ILE A 22 10.18 4.09 -18.50
N ILE A 23 9.86 3.92 -17.23
CA ILE A 23 10.60 4.49 -16.09
C ILE A 23 11.73 3.55 -15.69
N MET A 24 11.45 2.24 -15.64
CA MET A 24 12.45 1.21 -15.36
C MET A 24 12.20 -0.04 -16.20
N HIS A 25 13.28 -0.74 -16.51
CA HIS A 25 13.29 -2.01 -17.25
C HIS A 25 14.19 -3.03 -16.52
N GLY A 26 13.91 -4.31 -16.73
CA GLY A 26 14.72 -5.41 -16.19
C GLY A 26 14.04 -6.17 -15.04
N PHE A 27 12.74 -5.93 -14.82
CA PHE A 27 11.92 -6.84 -14.02
C PHE A 27 11.75 -8.15 -14.78
N ASP A 28 11.93 -9.28 -14.10
CA ASP A 28 11.86 -10.59 -14.73
C ASP A 28 10.44 -10.90 -15.22
N THR A 29 10.33 -11.66 -16.28
CA THR A 29 9.07 -12.08 -16.94
C THR A 29 8.95 -13.59 -17.02
N HIS A 30 9.87 -14.33 -16.39
CA HIS A 30 9.88 -15.79 -16.43
C HIS A 30 8.58 -16.42 -15.92
N ASP A 31 7.89 -15.72 -15.02
CA ASP A 31 6.62 -16.15 -14.48
C ASP A 31 5.51 -15.11 -14.61
N THR A 32 4.38 -15.56 -15.16
CA THR A 32 3.19 -14.76 -15.47
C THR A 32 2.32 -14.35 -14.28
N HIS A 33 2.52 -14.90 -13.07
CA HIS A 33 1.62 -14.68 -11.93
C HIS A 33 2.29 -14.17 -10.64
N HIS A 34 3.63 -14.07 -10.65
CA HIS A 34 4.46 -13.53 -9.56
C HIS A 34 4.96 -12.11 -9.85
N ALA A 35 4.45 -11.52 -10.92
CA ALA A 35 4.88 -10.26 -11.49
C ALA A 35 4.85 -9.07 -10.50
N ILE A 36 5.63 -8.02 -10.78
CA ILE A 36 5.62 -6.78 -10.00
C ILE A 36 4.21 -6.21 -9.83
N SER A 37 3.78 -6.12 -8.56
CA SER A 37 2.41 -5.79 -8.15
C SER A 37 2.36 -4.79 -6.98
N ALA A 38 1.18 -4.61 -6.37
CA ALA A 38 0.86 -3.73 -5.24
C ALA A 38 0.88 -2.20 -5.48
N TYR A 39 1.95 -1.64 -6.07
CA TYR A 39 2.10 -0.20 -6.38
C TYR A 39 1.64 0.77 -5.27
N SER A 40 1.93 0.46 -4.01
CA SER A 40 1.47 1.23 -2.85
C SER A 40 2.55 2.22 -2.40
N ALA A 41 2.19 3.48 -2.14
CA ALA A 41 3.19 4.48 -1.73
C ALA A 41 3.34 4.54 -0.20
N ASP A 42 4.57 4.70 0.28
CA ASP A 42 4.82 5.03 1.69
C ASP A 42 4.63 6.53 1.95
N ALA A 43 4.83 6.94 3.20
CA ALA A 43 4.72 8.32 3.65
C ALA A 43 5.64 9.31 2.91
N SER A 44 6.73 8.85 2.29
CA SER A 44 7.62 9.69 1.49
C SER A 44 7.16 9.86 0.04
N GLY A 45 6.17 9.07 -0.39
CA GLY A 45 5.75 8.99 -1.79
C GLY A 45 6.59 8.03 -2.64
N ALA A 46 7.38 7.14 -2.03
CA ALA A 46 8.05 6.05 -2.74
C ALA A 46 7.13 4.84 -2.85
N PHE A 47 7.16 4.15 -3.99
CA PHE A 47 6.29 3.02 -4.29
C PHE A 47 6.89 1.68 -3.87
N TYR A 48 6.09 0.86 -3.23
CA TYR A 48 6.39 -0.52 -2.91
C TYR A 48 5.87 -1.41 -4.04
N LEU A 49 6.74 -2.28 -4.56
CA LEU A 49 6.42 -3.22 -5.64
C LEU A 49 6.76 -4.63 -5.17
N CYS A 50 5.79 -5.52 -5.19
CA CYS A 50 5.97 -6.90 -4.75
C CYS A 50 6.36 -7.81 -5.92
N GLU A 51 7.33 -8.70 -5.74
CA GLU A 51 7.78 -9.68 -6.73
C GLU A 51 7.81 -11.07 -6.08
N GLY A 52 7.41 -12.12 -6.78
CA GLY A 52 7.29 -13.47 -6.22
C GLY A 52 8.44 -14.43 -6.53
N ARG A 53 8.33 -15.65 -5.98
CA ARG A 53 9.44 -16.61 -5.77
C ARG A 53 10.15 -17.13 -7.01
N PHE A 54 9.53 -17.05 -8.19
CA PHE A 54 10.11 -17.61 -9.40
C PHE A 54 10.82 -16.58 -10.28
N LEU A 55 10.88 -15.33 -9.83
CA LEU A 55 11.46 -14.21 -10.57
C LEU A 55 12.87 -13.86 -10.07
N HIS A 56 13.72 -13.46 -11.01
CA HIS A 56 15.13 -13.12 -10.83
C HIS A 56 15.48 -11.77 -11.47
N SER A 57 14.76 -10.72 -11.09
CA SER A 57 14.89 -9.37 -11.67
C SER A 57 16.31 -8.80 -11.65
N GLN A 58 16.69 -8.17 -12.77
CA GLN A 58 17.97 -7.50 -13.03
C GLN A 58 17.72 -6.07 -13.52
N VAL A 59 17.34 -5.17 -12.60
CA VAL A 59 16.93 -3.80 -12.95
C VAL A 59 18.13 -2.87 -13.00
N GLU A 60 18.37 -2.24 -14.15
CA GLU A 60 19.38 -1.20 -14.28
C GLU A 60 18.86 0.14 -13.76
N THR A 61 19.67 0.82 -12.94
CA THR A 61 19.33 2.14 -12.40
C THR A 61 20.50 3.11 -12.60
N PRO A 62 20.28 4.44 -12.51
CA PRO A 62 21.37 5.42 -12.52
C PRO A 62 22.44 5.19 -11.42
N TYR A 63 22.14 4.38 -10.41
CA TYR A 63 23.04 4.04 -9.29
C TYR A 63 23.66 2.65 -9.42
N GLY A 64 23.52 2.01 -10.59
CA GLY A 64 23.96 0.65 -10.85
C GLY A 64 22.84 -0.39 -10.77
N PRO A 65 23.15 -1.66 -11.08
CA PRO A 65 22.15 -2.71 -11.14
C PRO A 65 21.61 -3.06 -9.75
N ARG A 66 20.29 -3.32 -9.70
CA ARG A 66 19.55 -3.78 -8.53
C ARG A 66 18.95 -5.14 -8.85
N ARG A 67 19.06 -6.08 -7.91
CA ARG A 67 18.70 -7.47 -8.12
C ARG A 67 17.77 -7.98 -7.04
N MET A 68 16.76 -8.74 -7.46
CA MET A 68 15.93 -9.57 -6.60
C MET A 68 16.08 -11.00 -7.07
N ASN A 69 16.17 -11.92 -6.12
CA ASN A 69 16.05 -13.33 -6.41
C ASN A 69 14.97 -13.90 -5.53
N ASP A 70 14.22 -14.84 -6.08
CA ASP A 70 13.33 -15.69 -5.30
C ASP A 70 12.25 -14.91 -4.54
N GLY A 71 11.86 -13.75 -5.09
CA GLY A 71 10.80 -12.90 -4.57
C GLY A 71 11.26 -11.90 -3.50
N GLY A 72 10.42 -10.90 -3.26
CA GLY A 72 10.67 -9.84 -2.31
C GLY A 72 9.81 -8.61 -2.53
N VAL A 73 10.18 -7.53 -1.86
CA VAL A 73 9.51 -6.24 -1.98
C VAL A 73 10.55 -5.19 -2.34
N TRP A 74 10.33 -4.56 -3.49
CA TRP A 74 11.04 -3.37 -3.92
C TRP A 74 10.46 -2.12 -3.27
N ARG A 75 11.27 -1.08 -3.16
CA ARG A 75 10.87 0.29 -2.83
C ARG A 75 11.52 1.25 -3.82
N PHE A 76 10.71 1.92 -4.62
CA PHE A 76 11.15 2.83 -5.67
C PHE A 76 10.76 4.27 -5.34
N ASP A 77 11.73 5.16 -5.14
CA ASP A 77 11.48 6.61 -5.05
C ASP A 77 11.64 7.29 -6.42
N PRO A 78 10.57 7.79 -7.05
CA PRO A 78 10.68 8.43 -8.35
C PRO A 78 11.42 9.79 -8.35
N LYS A 79 11.59 10.45 -7.18
CA LYS A 79 12.25 11.77 -7.10
C LYS A 79 13.77 11.63 -7.07
N SER A 80 14.28 10.62 -6.37
CA SER A 80 15.71 10.27 -6.41
C SER A 80 16.05 9.18 -7.41
N TYR A 81 15.07 8.54 -8.05
CA TYR A 81 15.26 7.40 -8.94
C TYR A 81 15.93 6.18 -8.29
N ARG A 82 15.87 6.09 -6.95
CA ARG A 82 16.45 4.97 -6.19
C ARG A 82 15.47 3.80 -6.14
N LEU A 83 15.90 2.66 -6.67
CA LEU A 83 15.25 1.37 -6.47
C LEU A 83 15.99 0.58 -5.40
N GLU A 84 15.31 0.34 -4.28
CA GLU A 84 15.84 -0.38 -3.14
C GLU A 84 15.12 -1.71 -2.99
N ARG A 85 15.85 -2.70 -2.48
CA ARG A 85 15.24 -3.96 -2.08
C ARG A 85 14.85 -3.79 -0.63
N TYR A 86 13.59 -3.42 -0.40
CA TYR A 86 13.06 -3.18 0.94
C TYR A 86 13.11 -4.44 1.78
N SER A 87 12.65 -5.56 1.21
CA SER A 87 12.67 -6.86 1.87
C SER A 87 13.03 -7.97 0.89
N GLN A 88 13.82 -8.92 1.37
CA GLN A 88 14.04 -10.21 0.73
C GLN A 88 13.93 -11.29 1.80
N ALA A 89 12.81 -11.99 1.79
CA ALA A 89 12.46 -13.08 2.69
C ALA A 89 11.75 -14.16 1.88
N ASP A 90 11.41 -15.29 2.50
CA ASP A 90 10.76 -16.45 1.86
C ASP A 90 9.27 -16.16 1.51
N TYR A 91 9.08 -15.16 0.64
CA TYR A 91 7.80 -14.79 0.03
C TYR A 91 7.54 -15.72 -1.15
N ASN A 92 6.29 -16.15 -1.30
CA ASN A 92 5.85 -16.92 -2.45
C ASN A 92 5.29 -15.97 -3.50
N ASN A 93 4.16 -15.33 -3.21
CA ASN A 93 3.47 -14.43 -4.13
C ASN A 93 2.90 -13.20 -3.42
N PRO A 94 3.75 -12.25 -2.99
CA PRO A 94 3.28 -11.03 -2.36
C PRO A 94 2.50 -10.18 -3.37
N TRP A 95 1.28 -9.73 -3.00
CA TRP A 95 0.40 -8.93 -3.86
C TRP A 95 -0.20 -7.72 -3.15
N GLY A 96 -0.39 -7.80 -1.83
CA GLY A 96 -0.93 -6.71 -1.03
C GLY A 96 0.16 -5.99 -0.24
N VAL A 97 0.14 -4.67 -0.26
CA VAL A 97 0.91 -3.80 0.64
C VAL A 97 -0.04 -2.79 1.24
N ALA A 98 -0.07 -2.71 2.56
CA ALA A 98 -0.87 -1.72 3.29
C ALA A 98 -0.02 -1.05 4.37
N PHE A 99 -0.41 0.16 4.74
CA PHE A 99 0.25 0.91 5.80
C PHE A 99 -0.75 1.23 6.90
N ASN A 100 -0.36 1.00 8.14
CA ASN A 100 -1.21 1.35 9.28
C ASN A 100 -1.13 2.85 9.58
N TYR A 101 -1.79 3.29 10.66
CA TYR A 101 -1.82 4.69 11.09
C TYR A 101 -0.42 5.34 11.25
N TRP A 102 0.59 4.54 11.60
CA TRP A 102 1.97 4.95 11.82
C TRP A 102 2.89 4.66 10.62
N GLU A 103 2.32 4.40 9.44
CA GLU A 103 3.05 4.10 8.20
C GLU A 103 3.96 2.87 8.31
N GLN A 104 3.62 1.93 9.20
CA GLN A 104 4.28 0.64 9.25
C GLN A 104 3.74 -0.24 8.13
N CYS A 105 4.65 -0.80 7.34
CA CYS A 105 4.32 -1.64 6.19
C CYS A 105 3.79 -3.01 6.63
N HIS A 106 2.73 -3.48 5.98
CA HIS A 106 2.17 -4.81 6.08
C HIS A 106 2.09 -5.43 4.68
N ILE A 107 2.49 -6.69 4.56
CA ILE A 107 2.62 -7.40 3.28
C ILE A 107 1.70 -8.62 3.30
N SER A 108 0.93 -8.82 2.22
CA SER A 108 0.01 -9.94 2.03
C SER A 108 0.48 -10.83 0.88
N ASP A 109 0.53 -12.14 1.10
CA ASP A 109 0.93 -13.12 0.08
C ASP A 109 -0.19 -14.04 -0.36
N ALA A 110 -0.49 -13.94 -1.64
CA ALA A 110 -1.55 -14.65 -2.31
C ALA A 110 -1.37 -16.17 -2.26
N SER A 111 -0.15 -16.68 -2.36
CA SER A 111 0.07 -18.13 -2.42
C SER A 111 -0.16 -18.77 -1.05
N SER A 112 0.42 -18.20 0.01
CA SER A 112 0.28 -18.73 1.37
C SER A 112 -1.06 -18.34 2.00
N GLY A 113 -1.58 -17.16 1.68
CA GLY A 113 -2.69 -16.51 2.37
C GLY A 113 -2.29 -15.86 3.70
N GLU A 114 -0.98 -15.79 3.98
CA GLU A 114 -0.43 -15.20 5.20
C GLU A 114 -0.17 -13.70 5.02
N ASN A 115 -0.07 -12.99 6.14
CA ASN A 115 0.13 -11.56 6.17
C ASN A 115 1.18 -11.21 7.22
N TRP A 116 2.17 -10.39 6.87
CA TRP A 116 3.32 -10.10 7.72
C TRP A 116 3.50 -8.62 7.96
N TRP A 117 4.01 -8.30 9.14
CA TRP A 117 4.53 -6.99 9.43
C TRP A 117 5.90 -6.83 8.74
N GLY A 118 6.06 -5.80 7.93
CA GLY A 118 7.21 -5.63 7.04
C GLY A 118 8.51 -5.22 7.74
N THR A 119 8.43 -4.50 8.86
CA THR A 119 9.62 -3.93 9.51
C THR A 119 10.65 -4.98 9.97
N PRO A 120 10.28 -6.11 10.61
CA PRO A 120 11.27 -7.13 11.01
C PRO A 120 11.97 -7.81 9.83
N VAL A 121 11.35 -7.77 8.65
CA VAL A 121 11.88 -8.37 7.42
C VAL A 121 12.46 -7.33 6.47
N SER A 122 12.55 -6.07 6.87
CA SER A 122 13.16 -4.99 6.08
C SER A 122 14.65 -4.86 6.35
N ALA A 123 15.43 -5.88 5.98
CA ALA A 123 16.89 -5.88 6.14
C ALA A 123 17.61 -5.94 4.80
N LYS A 124 18.80 -5.33 4.75
CA LYS A 124 19.69 -5.45 3.59
C LYS A 124 20.31 -6.84 3.55
N MET A 125 19.77 -7.69 2.69
CA MET A 125 20.33 -9.02 2.45
C MET A 125 21.47 -8.98 1.42
N PRO A 126 22.43 -9.93 1.47
CA PRO A 126 23.29 -10.26 0.33
C PRO A 126 22.47 -10.80 -0.86
N TYR A 127 23.10 -10.90 -2.03
CA TYR A 127 22.47 -11.55 -3.19
C TYR A 127 22.31 -13.05 -2.93
N GLY A 128 21.14 -13.62 -3.25
CA GLY A 128 20.85 -15.05 -3.08
C GLY A 128 20.67 -15.52 -1.63
N ILE A 129 20.50 -14.59 -0.68
CA ILE A 129 20.20 -14.92 0.71
C ILE A 129 18.88 -14.28 1.09
N GLU A 130 17.99 -15.07 1.69
CA GLU A 130 16.67 -14.64 2.16
C GLU A 130 16.66 -14.61 3.69
N LEU A 131 15.87 -13.71 4.27
CA LEU A 131 15.51 -13.83 5.67
C LEU A 131 14.51 -14.99 5.85
N PRO A 132 14.64 -15.78 6.93
CA PRO A 132 13.55 -16.63 7.39
C PRO A 132 12.30 -15.78 7.65
N MET A 133 11.13 -16.31 7.30
CA MET A 133 9.88 -15.61 7.58
C MET A 133 9.56 -15.55 9.06
N ILE A 134 8.85 -14.48 9.44
CA ILE A 134 8.34 -14.24 10.78
C ILE A 134 6.93 -14.81 10.94
N GLN A 135 6.42 -14.80 12.18
CA GLN A 135 5.03 -15.13 12.44
C GLN A 135 4.08 -14.15 11.71
N PRO A 136 2.97 -14.64 11.12
CA PRO A 136 1.94 -13.77 10.59
C PRO A 136 1.39 -12.83 11.66
N PHE A 137 1.14 -11.58 11.31
CA PHE A 137 0.65 -10.60 12.30
C PHE A 137 -0.86 -10.72 12.56
N VAL A 138 -1.59 -11.40 11.68
CA VAL A 138 -3.02 -11.70 11.80
C VAL A 138 -3.29 -13.15 11.40
N PRO A 139 -4.33 -13.81 11.95
CA PRO A 139 -4.69 -15.17 11.57
C PRO A 139 -5.13 -15.25 10.11
N LYS A 140 -4.64 -16.24 9.38
CA LYS A 140 -5.12 -16.55 8.03
C LYS A 140 -6.59 -16.96 8.04
N ARG A 141 -7.39 -16.26 7.25
CA ARG A 141 -8.79 -16.64 6.96
C ARG A 141 -8.85 -17.65 5.83
N SER A 142 -8.30 -17.30 4.68
CA SER A 142 -8.15 -18.17 3.54
C SER A 142 -7.04 -17.67 2.61
N ARG A 143 -6.90 -18.28 1.44
CA ARG A 143 -6.03 -17.84 0.36
C ARG A 143 -6.84 -17.68 -0.94
N PRO A 144 -6.33 -17.03 -1.98
CA PRO A 144 -5.24 -16.06 -1.90
C PRO A 144 -5.62 -14.81 -1.14
N THR A 145 -4.61 -14.12 -0.58
CA THR A 145 -4.69 -12.74 -0.13
C THR A 145 -4.03 -11.82 -1.17
N SER A 146 -4.84 -11.08 -1.91
CA SER A 146 -4.36 -10.26 -3.05
C SER A 146 -4.42 -8.76 -2.80
N GLY A 147 -5.44 -8.31 -2.08
CA GLY A 147 -5.64 -6.91 -1.69
C GLY A 147 -5.81 -6.79 -0.20
N SER A 148 -5.21 -5.76 0.39
CA SER A 148 -5.31 -5.48 1.81
C SER A 148 -5.26 -3.99 2.11
N GLU A 149 -5.94 -3.57 3.17
CA GLU A 149 -6.06 -2.16 3.55
C GLU A 149 -6.49 -2.06 5.02
N PHE A 150 -6.13 -0.97 5.70
CA PHE A 150 -6.63 -0.68 7.05
C PHE A 150 -7.88 0.18 6.99
N VAL A 151 -8.87 -0.10 7.84
CA VAL A 151 -10.04 0.76 7.98
C VAL A 151 -9.63 2.08 8.64
N ALA A 152 -9.66 3.15 7.86
CA ALA A 152 -9.36 4.51 8.32
C ALA A 152 -10.31 5.50 7.62
N SER A 153 -11.59 5.47 8.00
CA SER A 153 -12.64 6.30 7.40
C SER A 153 -13.79 6.52 8.38
N ARG A 154 -14.10 7.78 8.70
CA ARG A 154 -15.25 8.11 9.57
C ARG A 154 -16.60 7.65 9.01
N HIS A 155 -16.68 7.35 7.72
CA HIS A 155 -17.89 6.78 7.11
C HIS A 155 -18.17 5.35 7.60
N PHE A 156 -17.14 4.59 8.00
CA PHE A 156 -17.27 3.23 8.52
C PHE A 156 -17.40 3.23 10.05
N PRO A 157 -17.96 2.17 10.68
CA PRO A 157 -18.20 2.16 12.12
C PRO A 157 -16.91 2.26 12.96
N ASP A 158 -17.04 2.82 14.16
CA ASP A 158 -15.89 3.05 15.05
C ASP A 158 -15.26 1.71 15.51
N ALA A 159 -16.07 0.66 15.61
CA ALA A 159 -15.64 -0.67 16.01
C ALA A 159 -14.70 -1.35 15.00
N GLN A 160 -14.64 -0.87 13.75
CA GLN A 160 -13.77 -1.41 12.71
C GLN A 160 -12.54 -0.53 12.46
N GLN A 161 -12.44 0.68 13.04
CA GLN A 161 -11.29 1.55 12.76
C GLN A 161 -9.99 0.88 13.21
N GLY A 162 -9.01 0.81 12.32
CA GLY A 162 -7.75 0.10 12.53
C GLY A 162 -7.80 -1.41 12.26
N ASP A 163 -8.97 -1.98 11.92
CA ASP A 163 -9.01 -3.36 11.44
C ASP A 163 -8.32 -3.48 10.08
N PHE A 164 -7.63 -4.59 9.90
CA PHE A 164 -6.99 -4.98 8.66
C PHE A 164 -7.96 -5.79 7.81
N MET A 165 -8.22 -5.31 6.60
CA MET A 165 -9.05 -5.96 5.60
C MET A 165 -8.21 -6.81 4.67
N ILE A 166 -8.77 -7.97 4.30
CA ILE A 166 -8.09 -8.95 3.45
C ILE A 166 -9.07 -9.47 2.40
N CYS A 167 -8.75 -9.29 1.13
CA CYS A 167 -9.42 -9.95 0.01
C CYS A 167 -9.10 -11.44 -0.02
N ASN A 168 -10.13 -12.30 -0.11
CA ASN A 168 -9.99 -13.77 -0.17
C ASN A 168 -10.78 -14.33 -1.35
N SER A 169 -10.23 -15.37 -2.01
CA SER A 169 -10.77 -15.87 -3.29
C SER A 169 -10.88 -17.39 -3.46
N ILE A 170 -10.34 -18.22 -2.55
CA ILE A 170 -10.51 -19.69 -2.56
C ILE A 170 -11.02 -20.12 -1.19
N GLY A 171 -12.02 -20.99 -1.13
CA GLY A 171 -12.61 -21.49 0.12
C GLY A 171 -13.51 -20.48 0.84
N PHE A 172 -13.08 -19.21 0.94
CA PHE A 172 -13.88 -18.07 1.36
C PHE A 172 -13.83 -17.00 0.27
N LEU A 173 -15.00 -16.62 -0.23
CA LEU A 173 -15.17 -15.66 -1.34
C LEU A 173 -15.66 -14.34 -0.78
N GLY A 174 -14.73 -13.48 -0.34
CA GLY A 174 -15.11 -12.34 0.48
C GLY A 174 -13.95 -11.48 0.97
N ILE A 175 -14.30 -10.44 1.72
CA ILE A 175 -13.36 -9.56 2.39
C ILE A 175 -13.51 -9.80 3.89
N SER A 176 -12.44 -10.23 4.55
CA SER A 176 -12.43 -10.51 5.99
C SER A 176 -11.76 -9.40 6.77
N PHE A 177 -12.14 -9.23 8.04
CA PHE A 177 -11.47 -8.35 8.98
C PHE A 177 -10.58 -9.13 9.94
N ALA A 178 -9.47 -8.52 10.33
CA ALA A 178 -8.68 -8.90 11.49
C ALA A 178 -8.34 -7.67 12.31
N THR A 179 -8.42 -7.76 13.63
CA THR A 179 -8.03 -6.68 14.55
C THR A 179 -6.58 -6.90 14.98
N PRO A 180 -5.62 -6.09 14.50
CA PRO A 180 -4.26 -6.11 15.00
C PRO A 180 -4.18 -5.47 16.39
N SER A 181 -3.17 -5.86 17.16
CA SER A 181 -2.86 -5.31 18.47
C SER A 181 -1.37 -5.42 18.72
N ASP A 182 -0.83 -4.47 19.48
CA ASP A 182 0.56 -4.47 19.91
C ASP A 182 0.88 -5.71 20.76
N ASP A 183 2.04 -6.32 20.50
CA ASP A 183 2.59 -7.47 21.23
C ASP A 183 4.05 -7.24 21.68
N GLY A 184 4.40 -5.97 21.94
CA GLY A 184 5.71 -5.52 22.38
C GLY A 184 6.73 -5.44 21.24
N THR A 185 7.30 -6.58 20.85
CA THR A 185 8.31 -6.62 19.78
C THR A 185 7.71 -6.78 18.38
N GLY A 186 6.38 -6.71 18.26
CA GLY A 186 5.64 -6.86 17.01
C GLY A 186 4.14 -6.80 17.20
N PHE A 187 3.39 -7.42 16.29
CA PHE A 187 1.94 -7.40 16.29
C PHE A 187 1.36 -8.81 16.41
N LYS A 188 0.25 -8.91 17.13
CA LYS A 188 -0.66 -10.06 17.09
C LYS A 188 -2.04 -9.63 16.65
N GLY A 189 -2.76 -10.52 16.00
CA GLY A 189 -4.08 -10.23 15.46
C GLY A 189 -5.10 -11.27 15.88
N LYS A 190 -6.37 -10.86 15.84
CA LYS A 190 -7.53 -11.77 15.98
C LYS A 190 -8.44 -11.59 14.77
N ALA A 191 -9.07 -12.67 14.31
CA ALA A 191 -10.12 -12.56 13.31
C ALA A 191 -11.28 -11.70 13.88
N ASN A 192 -11.83 -10.80 13.05
CA ASN A 192 -12.91 -9.89 13.45
C ASN A 192 -14.12 -9.95 12.51
N GLY A 193 -14.45 -11.15 12.05
CA GLY A 193 -15.57 -11.39 11.14
C GLY A 193 -15.27 -10.99 9.70
N ASP A 194 -16.33 -10.81 8.92
CA ASP A 194 -16.27 -10.58 7.50
C ASP A 194 -16.99 -9.27 7.14
N LEU A 195 -16.43 -8.46 6.24
CA LEU A 195 -17.10 -7.30 5.66
C LEU A 195 -18.21 -7.75 4.73
N LEU A 196 -17.89 -8.72 3.87
CA LEU A 196 -18.82 -9.33 2.93
C LEU A 196 -18.38 -10.73 2.56
N SER A 197 -19.33 -11.51 2.08
CA SER A 197 -19.08 -12.77 1.38
C SER A 197 -20.09 -12.94 0.25
N SER A 198 -19.74 -13.78 -0.73
CA SER A 198 -20.60 -14.08 -1.86
C SER A 198 -20.80 -15.58 -2.03
N THR A 199 -22.00 -15.96 -2.47
CA THR A 199 -22.32 -17.32 -2.92
C THR A 199 -22.07 -17.53 -4.41
N ASP A 200 -21.77 -16.46 -5.15
CA ASP A 200 -21.36 -16.54 -6.55
C ASP A 200 -19.99 -17.23 -6.62
N PRO A 201 -19.88 -18.43 -7.24
CA PRO A 201 -18.65 -19.19 -7.26
C PRO A 201 -17.53 -18.47 -8.02
N ASN A 202 -17.84 -17.45 -8.82
CA ASN A 202 -16.88 -16.66 -9.60
C ASN A 202 -16.47 -15.37 -8.88
N PHE A 203 -17.01 -15.05 -7.71
CA PHE A 203 -16.65 -13.85 -6.96
C PHE A 203 -15.23 -13.95 -6.39
N ARG A 204 -14.39 -12.98 -6.72
CA ARG A 204 -12.95 -12.91 -6.45
C ARG A 204 -12.56 -11.45 -6.14
N PRO A 205 -12.76 -10.96 -4.91
CA PRO A 205 -12.27 -9.64 -4.55
C PRO A 205 -10.74 -9.67 -4.63
N VAL A 206 -10.14 -8.68 -5.28
CA VAL A 206 -8.69 -8.66 -5.55
C VAL A 206 -7.96 -7.42 -5.06
N ASP A 207 -8.66 -6.29 -4.92
CA ASP A 207 -8.07 -5.05 -4.40
C ASP A 207 -9.15 -4.16 -3.78
N LEU A 208 -8.76 -3.26 -2.87
CA LEU A 208 -9.67 -2.33 -2.20
C LEU A 208 -8.98 -1.03 -1.76
N GLU A 209 -9.71 0.08 -1.83
CA GLU A 209 -9.22 1.39 -1.39
C GLU A 209 -10.37 2.30 -0.93
N PHE A 210 -10.13 3.08 0.12
CA PHE A 210 -11.05 4.14 0.53
C PHE A 210 -11.02 5.35 -0.42
N ALA A 211 -12.20 5.75 -0.88
CA ALA A 211 -12.42 6.96 -1.66
C ALA A 211 -12.27 8.23 -0.80
N PRO A 212 -12.06 9.41 -1.43
CA PRO A 212 -12.01 10.70 -0.73
C PRO A 212 -13.26 11.03 0.09
N ASP A 213 -14.42 10.45 -0.26
CA ASP A 213 -15.68 10.63 0.49
C ASP A 213 -15.88 9.58 1.61
N GLY A 214 -14.85 8.80 1.90
CA GLY A 214 -14.83 7.79 2.96
C GLY A 214 -15.54 6.47 2.61
N SER A 215 -16.21 6.36 1.45
CA SER A 215 -16.71 5.07 0.98
C SER A 215 -15.55 4.14 0.56
N LEU A 216 -15.79 2.83 0.56
CA LEU A 216 -14.77 1.85 0.16
C LEU A 216 -15.08 1.34 -1.25
N TYR A 217 -14.12 1.41 -2.15
CA TYR A 217 -14.20 0.71 -3.43
C TYR A 217 -13.43 -0.61 -3.34
N PHE A 218 -13.94 -1.64 -3.99
CA PHE A 218 -13.18 -2.87 -4.20
C PHE A 218 -13.42 -3.42 -5.61
N LEU A 219 -12.41 -4.13 -6.10
CA LEU A 219 -12.43 -4.79 -7.40
C LEU A 219 -12.75 -6.26 -7.21
N ASP A 220 -13.69 -6.76 -8.01
CA ASP A 220 -13.94 -8.18 -8.16
C ASP A 220 -13.47 -8.62 -9.56
N TRP A 221 -12.45 -9.47 -9.59
CA TRP A 221 -11.89 -10.02 -10.83
C TRP A 221 -12.91 -10.89 -11.58
N HIS A 222 -13.94 -11.39 -10.89
CA HIS A 222 -15.04 -12.22 -11.42
C HIS A 222 -14.57 -13.31 -12.37
N ASN A 223 -13.93 -14.35 -11.84
CA ASN A 223 -13.34 -15.39 -12.69
C ASN A 223 -13.59 -16.81 -12.15
N PRO A 224 -14.09 -17.74 -12.98
CA PRO A 224 -14.20 -19.14 -12.59
C PRO A 224 -12.82 -19.81 -12.45
N LEU A 225 -11.82 -19.36 -13.21
CA LEU A 225 -10.49 -19.98 -13.27
C LEU A 225 -9.38 -19.10 -12.70
N ILE A 226 -8.93 -19.45 -11.49
CA ILE A 226 -7.82 -18.76 -10.81
C ILE A 226 -6.47 -19.41 -11.16
N GLY A 227 -6.42 -20.74 -11.08
CA GLY A 227 -5.19 -21.51 -11.23
C GLY A 227 -4.74 -21.63 -12.69
N HIS A 228 -3.43 -21.67 -12.89
CA HIS A 228 -2.72 -21.72 -14.18
C HIS A 228 -1.93 -23.02 -14.37
N MET A 229 -1.72 -23.80 -13.30
CA MET A 229 -1.20 -25.17 -13.42
C MET A 229 -2.27 -26.16 -13.91
N GLN A 230 -3.52 -25.97 -13.48
CA GLN A 230 -4.63 -26.87 -13.78
C GLN A 230 -5.33 -26.53 -15.11
N HIS A 231 -5.21 -25.27 -15.56
CA HIS A 231 -5.94 -24.74 -16.70
C HIS A 231 -5.00 -23.96 -17.62
N ASN A 232 -5.11 -24.20 -18.92
CA ASN A 232 -4.33 -23.48 -19.94
C ASN A 232 -4.59 -21.97 -19.86
N ALA A 233 -3.59 -21.13 -20.18
CA ALA A 233 -3.75 -19.68 -20.26
C ALA A 233 -4.80 -19.24 -21.31
N ARG A 234 -5.11 -20.10 -22.29
CA ARG A 234 -6.13 -19.89 -23.32
C ARG A 234 -7.43 -20.67 -23.06
N ASP A 235 -7.64 -21.16 -21.83
CA ASP A 235 -8.88 -21.85 -21.48
C ASP A 235 -10.07 -20.87 -21.69
N PRO A 236 -11.09 -21.24 -22.49
CA PRO A 236 -12.19 -20.34 -22.84
C PRO A 236 -13.06 -19.95 -21.63
N ASN A 237 -12.92 -20.63 -20.49
CA ASN A 237 -13.60 -20.22 -19.27
C ASN A 237 -12.85 -19.12 -18.51
N ARG A 238 -11.63 -18.72 -18.92
CA ARG A 238 -10.98 -17.54 -18.34
C ARG A 238 -11.75 -16.31 -18.77
N ASP A 239 -12.35 -15.65 -17.79
CA ASP A 239 -13.12 -14.43 -18.05
C ASP A 239 -12.21 -13.23 -18.30
N HIS A 240 -12.58 -12.41 -19.29
CA HIS A 240 -11.85 -11.21 -19.69
C HIS A 240 -12.74 -9.95 -19.75
N ASP A 241 -14.04 -10.08 -19.48
CA ASP A 241 -15.05 -9.07 -19.83
C ASP A 241 -15.96 -8.66 -18.64
N HIS A 242 -16.04 -9.47 -17.59
CA HIS A 242 -17.06 -9.34 -16.54
C HIS A 242 -16.54 -8.88 -15.18
N GLY A 243 -15.30 -8.35 -15.11
CA GLY A 243 -14.79 -7.72 -13.89
C GLY A 243 -15.73 -6.63 -13.36
N ARG A 244 -15.83 -6.51 -12.04
CA ARG A 244 -16.79 -5.61 -11.37
C ARG A 244 -16.08 -4.64 -10.43
N ILE A 245 -16.59 -3.41 -10.36
CA ILE A 245 -16.19 -2.41 -9.38
C ILE A 245 -17.38 -2.18 -8.45
N TYR A 246 -17.16 -2.38 -7.15
CA TYR A 246 -18.17 -2.16 -6.13
C TYR A 246 -17.82 -0.94 -5.29
N ARG A 247 -18.86 -0.22 -4.84
CA ARG A 247 -18.77 0.84 -3.86
C ARG A 247 -19.57 0.45 -2.62
N ILE A 248 -18.92 0.44 -1.46
CA ILE A 248 -19.53 0.15 -0.16
C ILE A 248 -19.69 1.45 0.61
N THR A 249 -20.93 1.68 1.05
CA THR A 249 -21.30 2.79 1.93
C THR A 249 -22.01 2.25 3.18
N TYR A 250 -21.88 2.96 4.31
CA TYR A 250 -22.61 2.66 5.53
C TYR A 250 -23.87 3.54 5.63
N PRO A 251 -25.10 3.02 5.40
CA PRO A 251 -26.28 3.85 5.14
C PRO A 251 -26.67 4.85 6.24
N SER A 252 -26.34 4.55 7.50
CA SER A 252 -26.67 5.41 8.65
C SER A 252 -25.56 6.39 9.06
N ARG A 253 -24.44 6.44 8.32
CA ARG A 253 -23.36 7.41 8.53
C ARG A 253 -23.25 8.33 7.32
N PRO A 254 -23.01 9.65 7.50
CA PRO A 254 -22.78 10.53 6.38
C PRO A 254 -21.49 10.15 5.65
N LEU A 255 -21.44 10.43 4.34
CA LEU A 255 -20.16 10.45 3.63
C LEU A 255 -19.25 11.53 4.23
N VAL A 256 -17.95 11.33 4.12
CA VAL A 256 -16.95 12.34 4.46
C VAL A 256 -16.96 13.39 3.36
N THR A 257 -16.92 14.67 3.73
CA THR A 257 -16.66 15.74 2.74
C THR A 257 -15.21 15.64 2.30
N PRO A 258 -14.91 15.41 1.01
CA PRO A 258 -13.52 15.32 0.54
C PRO A 258 -12.76 16.61 0.85
N ALA A 259 -11.58 16.48 1.45
CA ALA A 259 -10.66 17.60 1.58
C ALA A 259 -10.07 17.96 0.22
N LYS A 260 -9.79 19.24 0.00
CA LYS A 260 -9.13 19.68 -1.22
C LYS A 260 -7.67 19.24 -1.17
N VAL A 261 -7.21 18.57 -2.24
CA VAL A 261 -5.82 18.15 -2.39
C VAL A 261 -5.24 18.77 -3.66
N ASP A 262 -5.79 18.40 -4.83
CA ASP A 262 -5.39 19.01 -6.10
C ASP A 262 -5.58 20.54 -6.08
N GLY A 263 -4.50 21.27 -6.35
CA GLY A 263 -4.47 22.73 -6.34
C GLY A 263 -4.73 23.36 -4.96
N ALA A 264 -4.57 22.62 -3.87
CA ALA A 264 -4.56 23.16 -2.51
C ALA A 264 -3.24 23.89 -2.23
N SER A 265 -3.25 24.80 -1.24
CA SER A 265 -2.00 25.43 -0.79
C SER A 265 -1.20 24.50 0.11
N VAL A 266 0.13 24.70 0.23
CA VAL A 266 0.98 23.95 1.17
C VAL A 266 0.41 24.01 2.61
N ALA A 267 -0.11 25.16 3.04
CA ALA A 267 -0.70 25.30 4.37
C ALA A 267 -1.96 24.45 4.55
N GLU A 268 -2.83 24.41 3.54
CA GLU A 268 -4.05 23.60 3.53
C GLU A 268 -3.72 22.09 3.51
N LEU A 269 -2.73 21.69 2.71
CA LEU A 269 -2.25 20.31 2.67
C LEU A 269 -1.67 19.84 4.00
N LEU A 270 -0.94 20.70 4.73
CA LEU A 270 -0.45 20.37 6.07
C LEU A 270 -1.59 20.20 7.07
N GLU A 271 -2.67 20.98 6.98
CA GLU A 271 -3.86 20.77 7.81
C GLU A 271 -4.60 19.47 7.45
N ASN A 272 -4.60 19.05 6.18
CA ASN A 272 -5.15 17.75 5.78
C ASN A 272 -4.43 16.57 6.45
N LEU A 273 -3.16 16.71 6.86
CA LEU A 273 -2.41 15.68 7.58
C LEU A 273 -2.97 15.40 8.98
N LYS A 274 -3.88 16.22 9.50
CA LYS A 274 -4.59 15.98 10.77
C LYS A 274 -5.85 15.15 10.61
N LEU A 275 -6.31 14.92 9.37
CA LEU A 275 -7.58 14.25 9.11
C LEU A 275 -7.49 12.76 9.45
N PRO A 276 -8.57 12.14 9.98
CA PRO A 276 -8.59 10.70 10.27
C PRO A 276 -8.42 9.80 9.05
N GLU A 277 -8.87 10.27 7.88
CA GLU A 277 -8.86 9.51 6.63
C GLU A 277 -7.43 9.30 6.11
N TYR A 278 -6.91 8.06 6.19
CA TYR A 278 -5.58 7.70 5.70
C TYR A 278 -5.39 8.11 4.24
N ARG A 279 -6.36 7.78 3.38
CA ARG A 279 -6.27 8.07 1.94
C ARG A 279 -6.35 9.56 1.59
N THR A 280 -6.76 10.42 2.53
CA THR A 280 -6.64 11.88 2.38
C THR A 280 -5.24 12.36 2.76
N ARG A 281 -4.68 11.85 3.86
CA ARG A 281 -3.28 12.14 4.26
C ARG A 281 -2.30 11.63 3.21
N TYR A 282 -2.48 10.41 2.74
CA TYR A 282 -1.72 9.77 1.65
C TYR A 282 -1.65 10.66 0.40
N ARG A 283 -2.79 11.16 -0.08
CA ARG A 283 -2.84 12.06 -1.27
C ARG A 283 -2.23 13.43 -0.96
N SER A 284 -2.45 13.96 0.24
CA SER A 284 -1.88 15.26 0.66
C SER A 284 -0.35 15.22 0.74
N ARG A 285 0.25 14.12 1.23
CA ARG A 285 1.71 13.93 1.21
C ARG A 285 2.28 13.86 -0.20
N ARG A 286 1.56 13.19 -1.11
CA ARG A 286 1.94 13.15 -2.53
C ARG A 286 1.89 14.54 -3.17
N GLU A 287 0.83 15.30 -2.93
CA GLU A 287 0.73 16.68 -3.42
C GLU A 287 1.86 17.55 -2.83
N LEU A 288 2.07 17.50 -1.51
CA LEU A 288 3.17 18.24 -0.85
C LEU A 288 4.53 17.92 -1.48
N ARG A 289 4.74 16.70 -1.95
CA ARG A 289 5.99 16.28 -2.61
C ARG A 289 6.22 16.94 -3.97
N GLU A 290 5.16 17.36 -4.66
CA GLU A 290 5.19 18.06 -5.95
C GLU A 290 5.57 19.55 -5.78
N HIS A 291 5.34 20.12 -4.60
CA HIS A 291 5.76 21.48 -4.28
C HIS A 291 7.28 21.61 -4.06
N PRO A 292 7.88 22.79 -4.34
CA PRO A 292 9.29 23.05 -4.07
C PRO A 292 9.64 22.86 -2.59
N ALA A 293 10.77 22.19 -2.31
CA ALA A 293 11.27 22.00 -0.95
C ALA A 293 11.48 23.34 -0.20
N SER A 294 11.83 24.40 -0.93
CA SER A 294 12.00 25.75 -0.38
C SER A 294 10.71 26.37 0.16
N GLU A 295 9.55 25.86 -0.25
CA GLU A 295 8.23 26.28 0.27
C GLU A 295 7.76 25.33 1.37
N VAL A 296 7.91 24.02 1.15
CA VAL A 296 7.39 22.99 2.07
C VAL A 296 8.15 22.96 3.39
N LEU A 297 9.49 22.95 3.37
CA LEU A 297 10.28 22.76 4.60
C LEU A 297 10.08 23.90 5.62
N PRO A 298 10.08 25.19 5.24
CA PRO A 298 9.74 26.26 6.18
C PRO A 298 8.30 26.18 6.68
N ALA A 299 7.35 25.85 5.80
CA ALA A 299 5.94 25.72 6.16
C ALA A 299 5.71 24.60 7.19
N VAL A 300 6.38 23.44 7.03
CA VAL A 300 6.34 22.34 8.01
C VAL A 300 6.84 22.82 9.38
N LYS A 301 7.95 23.57 9.44
CA LYS A 301 8.46 24.10 10.72
C LYS A 301 7.49 25.05 11.40
N THR A 302 6.91 25.98 10.63
CA THR A 302 5.88 26.89 11.13
C THR A 302 4.65 26.13 11.63
N TRP A 303 4.22 25.10 10.88
CA TRP A 303 3.09 24.26 11.23
C TRP A 303 3.33 23.48 12.53
N VAL A 304 4.48 22.80 12.66
CA VAL A 304 4.85 22.07 13.88
C VAL A 304 4.89 22.99 15.10
N ALA A 305 5.44 24.20 14.96
CA ALA A 305 5.49 25.18 16.05
C ALA A 305 4.10 25.63 16.53
N ALA A 306 3.07 25.49 15.68
CA ALA A 306 1.69 25.86 15.97
C ALA A 306 0.82 24.68 16.45
N LEU A 307 1.34 23.45 16.50
CA LEU A 307 0.59 22.28 16.96
C LEU A 307 0.25 22.38 18.45
N ASP A 308 -0.95 21.96 18.83
CA ASP A 308 -1.33 21.81 20.23
C ASP A 308 -0.65 20.57 20.82
N LYS A 309 0.25 20.80 21.77
CA LYS A 309 0.99 19.73 22.47
C LYS A 309 0.11 18.85 23.36
N ASN A 310 -1.12 19.27 23.63
CA ASN A 310 -2.10 18.49 24.40
C ASN A 310 -3.04 17.67 23.50
N ASP A 311 -2.92 17.79 22.17
CA ASP A 311 -3.67 16.95 21.26
C ASP A 311 -3.21 15.49 21.42
N ARG A 312 -4.16 14.55 21.52
CA ARG A 312 -3.86 13.12 21.58
C ARG A 312 -3.11 12.62 20.35
N ALA A 313 -3.26 13.30 19.21
CA ALA A 313 -2.61 12.97 17.96
C ALA A 313 -1.34 13.79 17.72
N TYR A 314 -0.87 14.58 18.70
CA TYR A 314 0.30 15.45 18.56
C TYR A 314 1.53 14.71 18.01
N GLU A 315 1.85 13.53 18.55
CA GLU A 315 3.00 12.75 18.12
C GLU A 315 2.84 12.21 16.69
N HIS A 316 1.62 11.83 16.33
CA HIS A 316 1.31 11.46 14.96
C HIS A 316 1.47 12.65 14.01
N HIS A 317 1.05 13.85 14.41
CA HIS A 317 1.28 15.07 13.63
C HIS A 317 2.78 15.38 13.49
N LEU A 318 3.60 15.11 14.50
CA LEU A 318 5.06 15.20 14.37
C LEU A 318 5.61 14.18 13.35
N CYS A 319 5.10 12.94 13.35
CA CYS A 319 5.44 11.94 12.34
C CYS A 319 5.04 12.40 10.92
N GLU A 320 3.82 12.92 10.73
CA GLU A 320 3.36 13.45 9.45
C GLU A 320 4.25 14.61 8.97
N ALA A 321 4.68 15.51 9.87
CA ALA A 321 5.66 16.55 9.56
C ALA A 321 7.01 15.96 9.14
N LEU A 322 7.53 14.99 9.90
CA LEU A 322 8.79 14.33 9.57
C LEU A 322 8.71 13.66 8.19
N TRP A 323 7.63 12.95 7.89
CA TRP A 323 7.42 12.32 6.59
C TRP A 323 7.29 13.34 5.45
N ALA A 324 6.65 14.49 5.68
CA ALA A 324 6.61 15.58 4.70
C ALA A 324 8.01 16.12 4.38
N THR A 325 8.90 16.23 5.37
CA THR A 325 10.32 16.59 5.11
C THR A 325 11.09 15.47 4.41
N TRP A 326 10.81 14.21 4.74
CA TRP A 326 11.40 13.05 4.06
C TRP A 326 10.97 12.97 2.59
N ALA A 327 9.71 13.26 2.27
CA ALA A 327 9.20 13.34 0.89
C ALA A 327 9.92 14.40 0.04
N GLN A 328 10.57 15.38 0.69
CA GLN A 328 11.43 16.37 0.03
C GLN A 328 12.89 15.89 -0.13
N ASN A 329 13.19 14.63 0.21
CA ASN A 329 14.54 14.07 0.29
C ASN A 329 15.46 14.87 1.23
N GLN A 330 14.87 15.56 2.22
CA GLN A 330 15.56 16.40 3.20
C GLN A 330 14.94 16.21 4.60
N PRO A 331 15.08 15.01 5.21
CA PRO A 331 14.50 14.72 6.52
C PRO A 331 15.03 15.68 7.58
N ASP A 332 14.14 16.28 8.37
CA ASP A 332 14.53 17.20 9.44
C ASP A 332 15.00 16.41 10.68
N LEU A 333 16.28 16.59 11.02
CA LEU A 333 16.93 15.88 12.13
C LEU A 333 16.39 16.30 13.51
N GLU A 334 15.92 17.54 13.67
CA GLU A 334 15.34 18.01 14.92
C GLU A 334 13.98 17.36 15.15
N LEU A 335 13.13 17.31 14.10
CA LEU A 335 11.86 16.58 14.14
C LEU A 335 12.08 15.09 14.39
N LEU A 336 13.07 14.47 13.74
CA LEU A 336 13.39 13.05 13.96
C LEU A 336 13.73 12.79 15.43
N LYS A 337 14.60 13.61 16.03
CA LYS A 337 14.97 13.48 17.45
C LYS A 337 13.77 13.66 18.37
N GLN A 338 12.86 14.58 18.06
CA GLN A 338 11.63 14.76 18.82
C GLN A 338 10.74 13.50 18.75
N CYS A 339 10.53 12.94 17.54
CA CYS A 339 9.74 11.73 17.35
C CYS A 339 10.34 10.52 18.09
N LEU A 340 11.67 10.40 18.16
CA LEU A 340 12.34 9.32 18.89
C LEU A 340 12.18 9.41 20.42
N THR A 341 11.73 10.56 20.94
CA THR A 341 11.51 10.80 22.37
C THR A 341 10.03 10.91 22.75
N ALA A 342 9.13 10.71 21.78
CA ALA A 342 7.68 10.58 21.98
C ALA A 342 7.37 9.43 22.96
N GLN A 343 6.29 9.57 23.76
CA GLN A 343 5.96 8.69 24.89
C GLN A 343 4.77 7.77 24.65
#